data_AF-A0A068TWT8-F1
#
_entry.id   AF-A0A068TWT8-F1
#
_cell.length_a   1.000
_cell.length_b   1.000
_cell.length_c   1.000
_cell.angle_alpha   90.00
_cell.angle_beta   90.00
_cell.angle_gamma   90.00
#
_symmetry.space_group_name_H-M   'P 1'
#
loop_
_entity.id
_entity.type
_entity.pdbx_description
1 polymer ?
#
loop_
_entity_poly.entity_id
_entity_poly.type
_entity_poly.pdbx_seq_one_letter_code
_entity_poly.pdbx_strand_id
1 'polypeptide(L)'
;MHHYLFQLTYHPLFFIILSSKGELDEHEKLVSVLRQVDVVISTLAVPQHLEQFKIINAMKEAGNIKRFVPSEFGNEVDRVSGLPPFEALLDNKRKVRRAIEAAGIPFTYVSANSFAAYFVDYLLHPHQKTDEVTVYGSGEAKAVLNYEEDVAIYTIRAATDPRVEKRVIIYRPPKNIVSQLDLISSWEKKTGRTMKITHLPEEEVVKLTETLPVPDNISVAILHNIYIKGDQTSFELTENDLEASKLYPDHNYTSVDDLLNRCLVDPPKPKLAAFV
;
A
#
# COMPACT_ATOMS: atom_id res chain seq x y z
N MET A 1 4.87 22.69 0.97
CA MET A 1 4.06 21.63 0.35
C MET A 1 3.03 21.28 1.41
N HIS A 2 1.77 21.71 1.27
CA HIS A 2 0.82 21.62 2.40
C HIS A 2 0.52 20.15 2.73
N HIS A 3 0.92 19.72 3.92
CA HIS A 3 0.66 18.38 4.41
C HIS A 3 -0.76 18.31 4.99
N TYR A 4 -1.60 17.44 4.45
CA TYR A 4 -2.90 17.11 5.02
C TYR A 4 -2.72 15.96 6.00
N LEU A 5 -2.88 16.24 7.29
CA LEU A 5 -2.98 15.21 8.32
C LEU A 5 -4.44 14.79 8.41
N PHE A 6 -4.76 13.54 8.05
CA PHE A 6 -6.07 12.96 8.28
C PHE A 6 -6.05 12.23 9.63
N GLN A 7 -6.95 12.59 10.55
CA GLN A 7 -7.01 12.02 11.90
C GLN A 7 -8.41 11.48 12.21
N LEU A 8 -8.48 10.49 13.11
CA LEU A 8 -9.70 9.80 13.49
C LEU A 8 -9.92 9.92 15.00
N THR A 9 -11.09 10.44 15.40
CA THR A 9 -11.61 10.33 16.77
C THR A 9 -12.71 9.29 16.82
N TYR A 10 -12.72 8.47 17.87
CA TYR A 10 -13.67 7.38 18.02
C TYR A 10 -14.87 7.82 18.87
N HIS A 11 -16.06 7.77 18.27
CA HIS A 11 -17.32 7.64 18.99
C HIS A 11 -18.01 6.37 18.44
N PRO A 12 -18.63 5.51 19.26
CA PRO A 12 -19.22 4.23 18.83
C PRO A 12 -20.26 4.27 17.69
N LEU A 13 -20.58 5.44 17.14
CA LEU A 13 -21.54 5.64 16.05
C LEU A 13 -21.02 6.57 14.92
N PHE A 14 -19.90 7.28 15.08
CA PHE A 14 -19.38 8.23 14.08
C PHE A 14 -17.85 8.37 14.15
N PHE A 15 -17.21 8.50 12.98
CA PHE A 15 -15.84 9.00 12.86
C PHE A 15 -15.91 10.53 12.69
N ILE A 16 -15.30 11.29 13.60
CA ILE A 16 -15.11 12.73 13.38
C ILE A 16 -13.73 12.93 12.75
N ILE A 17 -13.73 13.46 11.52
CA ILE A 17 -12.51 13.84 10.80
C ILE A 17 -12.22 15.30 11.16
N LEU A 18 -11.12 15.54 11.87
CA LEU A 18 -10.62 16.88 12.14
C LEU A 18 -9.71 17.32 10.99
N SER A 19 -9.89 18.55 10.52
CA SER A 19 -9.02 19.17 9.51
C SER A 19 -8.21 20.28 10.16
N SER A 20 -6.88 20.14 10.14
CA SER A 20 -5.95 21.17 10.60
C SER A 20 -4.90 21.44 9.53
N LYS A 21 -4.65 22.70 9.20
CA LYS A 21 -3.53 23.10 8.34
C LYS A 21 -2.27 23.30 9.18
N GLY A 22 -1.15 22.72 8.78
CA GLY A 22 0.15 22.93 9.41
C GLY A 22 1.27 22.18 8.72
N GLU A 23 2.48 22.36 9.23
CA GLU A 23 3.69 21.67 8.80
C GLU A 23 4.13 20.65 9.86
N LEU A 24 4.82 19.58 9.45
CA LEU A 24 5.29 18.54 10.38
C LEU A 24 6.36 19.06 11.36
N ASP A 25 6.97 20.20 11.07
CA ASP A 25 7.93 20.87 11.95
C ASP A 25 7.28 21.67 13.10
N GLU A 26 5.97 21.91 13.04
CA GLU A 26 5.23 22.64 14.10
C GLU A 26 4.89 21.69 15.28
N HIS A 27 5.90 21.23 16.02
CA HIS A 27 5.76 20.20 17.08
C HIS A 27 4.65 20.52 18.11
N GLU A 28 4.64 21.71 18.69
CA GLU A 28 3.62 22.12 19.69
C GLU A 28 2.19 22.04 19.14
N LYS A 29 2.04 22.40 17.86
CA LYS A 29 0.75 22.35 17.17
C LYS A 29 0.34 20.92 16.88
N LEU A 30 1.29 20.06 16.46
CA LEU A 30 1.07 18.63 16.32
C LEU A 30 0.59 18.03 17.65
N VAL A 31 1.28 18.31 18.77
CA VAL A 31 0.89 17.83 20.11
C VAL A 31 -0.52 18.30 20.48
N SER A 32 -0.82 19.60 20.30
CA SER A 32 -2.13 20.19 20.59
C SER A 32 -3.27 19.50 19.82
N VAL A 33 -3.04 19.20 18.55
CA VAL A 33 -4.01 18.49 17.71
C VAL A 33 -4.12 17.01 18.13
N LEU A 34 -3.00 16.35 18.42
CA LEU A 34 -2.97 14.94 18.83
C LEU A 34 -3.69 14.70 20.17
N ARG A 35 -3.68 15.67 21.09
CA ARG A 35 -4.45 15.62 22.35
C ARG A 35 -5.97 15.56 22.16
N GLN A 36 -6.46 15.90 20.96
CA GLN A 36 -7.88 15.91 20.64
C GLN A 36 -8.35 14.62 19.95
N VAL A 37 -7.44 13.66 19.69
CA VAL A 37 -7.74 12.46 18.92
C VAL A 37 -7.32 11.16 19.57
N ASP A 38 -7.98 10.06 19.22
CA ASP A 38 -7.65 8.72 19.73
C ASP A 38 -6.78 7.93 18.74
N VAL A 39 -7.02 8.12 17.44
CA VAL A 39 -6.42 7.32 16.38
C VAL A 39 -5.74 8.22 15.35
N VAL A 40 -4.52 7.87 14.99
CA VAL A 40 -3.72 8.58 14.00
C VAL A 40 -3.43 7.63 12.84
N ILE A 41 -3.72 8.05 11.61
CA ILE A 41 -3.36 7.32 10.40
C ILE A 41 -2.47 8.23 9.56
N SER A 42 -1.25 7.79 9.28
CA SER A 42 -0.33 8.49 8.40
C SER A 42 -0.43 7.91 7.01
N THR A 43 -0.71 8.74 6.01
CA THR A 43 -0.69 8.37 4.58
C THR A 43 0.37 9.19 3.82
N LEU A 44 1.47 9.52 4.50
CA LEU A 44 2.58 10.28 3.92
C LEU A 44 3.26 9.50 2.79
N ALA A 45 3.67 10.20 1.73
CA ALA A 45 4.33 9.59 0.58
C ALA A 45 5.79 9.21 0.89
N VAL A 46 6.44 8.56 -0.07
CA VAL A 46 7.82 8.04 0.06
C VAL A 46 8.82 9.10 0.54
N PRO A 47 8.85 10.33 0.02
CA PRO A 47 9.82 11.34 0.45
C PRO A 47 9.68 11.72 1.93
N GLN A 48 8.50 11.49 2.52
CA GLN A 48 8.18 11.84 3.90
C GLN A 48 8.08 10.63 4.84
N HIS A 49 8.54 9.44 4.43
CA HIS A 49 8.50 8.26 5.30
C HIS A 49 9.19 8.51 6.66
N LEU A 50 10.38 9.12 6.66
CA LEU A 50 11.13 9.40 7.88
C LEU A 50 10.60 10.62 8.66
N GLU A 51 9.81 11.49 8.02
CA GLU A 51 9.15 12.62 8.70
C GLU A 51 8.13 12.13 9.73
N GLN A 52 7.71 10.87 9.66
CA GLN A 52 6.86 10.23 10.66
C GLN A 52 7.51 10.18 12.06
N PHE A 53 8.84 10.32 12.20
CA PHE A 53 9.46 10.48 13.52
C PHE A 53 8.94 11.72 14.26
N LYS A 54 8.60 12.80 13.55
CA LYS A 54 8.01 14.00 14.14
C LYS A 54 6.63 13.70 14.72
N ILE A 55 5.82 12.93 13.99
CA ILE A 55 4.51 12.46 14.46
C ILE A 55 4.67 11.56 15.69
N ILE A 56 5.62 10.62 15.67
CA ILE A 56 5.91 9.71 16.80
C ILE A 56 6.29 10.50 18.05
N ASN A 57 7.20 11.47 17.93
CA ASN A 57 7.62 12.31 19.06
C ASN A 57 6.45 13.12 19.63
N ALA A 58 5.62 13.71 18.77
CA ALA A 58 4.45 14.47 19.21
C ALA A 58 3.38 13.56 19.86
N MET A 59 3.16 12.34 19.34
CA MET A 59 2.25 11.36 19.95
C MET A 59 2.71 10.92 21.34
N LYS A 60 4.02 10.71 21.51
CA LYS A 60 4.62 10.36 22.81
C LYS A 60 4.36 11.45 23.86
N GLU A 61 4.47 12.71 23.47
CA GLU A 61 4.20 13.84 24.37
C GLU A 61 2.69 14.03 24.64
N ALA A 62 1.85 13.85 23.62
CA ALA A 62 0.40 13.95 23.77
C ALA A 62 -0.15 12.89 24.74
N GLY A 63 0.38 11.66 24.68
CA GLY A 63 0.15 10.59 25.67
C GLY A 63 -1.25 9.96 25.66
N ASN A 64 -2.16 10.41 24.80
CA ASN A 64 -3.56 9.95 24.76
C ASN A 64 -3.88 8.99 23.59
N ILE A 65 -2.98 8.85 22.61
CA ILE A 65 -3.23 8.05 21.39
C ILE A 65 -3.45 6.57 21.71
N LYS A 66 -4.55 6.02 21.18
CA LYS A 66 -5.01 4.63 21.33
C LYS A 66 -4.57 3.74 20.17
N ARG A 67 -4.33 4.32 18.98
CA ARG A 67 -3.77 3.60 17.84
C ARG A 67 -3.04 4.52 16.88
N PHE A 68 -1.87 4.10 16.43
CA PHE A 68 -1.18 4.66 15.28
C PHE A 68 -1.10 3.66 14.14
N VAL A 69 -1.53 4.06 12.95
CA VAL A 69 -1.33 3.33 11.70
C VAL A 69 -0.33 4.13 10.85
N PRO A 70 0.96 3.73 10.82
CA PRO A 70 1.96 4.44 10.01
C PRO A 70 1.72 4.24 8.51
N SER A 71 2.37 5.09 7.69
CA SER A 71 2.33 4.98 6.24
C SER A 71 3.11 3.75 5.77
N GLU A 72 2.40 2.64 5.66
CA GLU A 72 2.91 1.32 5.28
C GLU A 72 2.33 0.89 3.93
N PHE A 73 1.01 0.63 3.87
CA PHE A 73 0.16 0.42 2.69
C PHE A 73 0.82 -0.24 1.46
N GLY A 74 1.62 -1.28 1.69
CA GLY A 74 2.36 -2.00 0.65
C GLY A 74 2.73 -3.41 1.12
N ASN A 75 3.94 -3.83 0.77
CA ASN A 75 4.47 -5.13 1.18
C ASN A 75 4.72 -5.21 2.70
N GLU A 76 4.74 -6.43 3.23
CA GLU A 76 5.11 -6.70 4.61
C GLU A 76 6.63 -6.52 4.75
N VAL A 77 7.06 -5.35 5.19
CA VAL A 77 8.48 -4.96 5.11
C VAL A 77 9.41 -5.80 5.99
N ASP A 78 8.94 -6.45 7.05
CA ASP A 78 9.76 -7.30 7.92
C ASP A 78 9.93 -8.73 7.37
N ARG A 79 9.18 -9.11 6.32
CA ARG A 79 9.20 -10.45 5.69
C ARG A 79 9.74 -10.47 4.26
N VAL A 80 9.91 -9.31 3.62
CA VAL A 80 10.39 -9.20 2.24
C VAL A 80 11.65 -8.34 2.15
N SER A 81 12.40 -8.49 1.06
CA SER A 81 13.54 -7.64 0.70
C SER A 81 13.51 -7.29 -0.78
N GLY A 82 14.04 -6.12 -1.12
CA GLY A 82 14.08 -5.61 -2.49
C GLY A 82 15.49 -5.53 -3.06
N LEU A 83 15.57 -5.21 -4.36
CA LEU A 83 16.80 -4.65 -4.92
C LEU A 83 17.13 -3.31 -4.24
N PRO A 84 18.41 -2.85 -4.24
CA PRO A 84 18.86 -1.76 -3.38
C PRO A 84 18.00 -0.49 -3.39
N PRO A 85 17.47 0.01 -4.54
CA PRO A 85 16.62 1.19 -4.55
C PRO A 85 15.31 1.01 -3.75
N PHE A 86 14.68 -0.17 -3.84
CA PHE A 86 13.46 -0.46 -3.10
C PHE A 86 13.75 -0.87 -1.65
N GLU A 87 14.84 -1.61 -1.41
CA GLU A 87 15.26 -2.00 -0.06
C GLU A 87 15.47 -0.79 0.85
N ALA A 88 16.05 0.30 0.33
CA ALA A 88 16.20 1.55 1.08
C ALA A 88 14.85 2.13 1.54
N LEU A 89 13.76 1.95 0.76
CA LEU A 89 12.43 2.38 1.15
C LEU A 89 11.80 1.46 2.20
N LEU A 90 12.00 0.14 2.06
CA LEU A 90 11.59 -0.84 3.06
C LEU A 90 12.28 -0.58 4.40
N ASP A 91 13.58 -0.30 4.37
CA ASP A 91 14.37 0.06 5.56
C ASP A 91 13.85 1.30 6.26
N ASN A 92 13.43 2.33 5.51
CA ASN A 92 12.84 3.52 6.12
C ASN A 92 11.55 3.19 6.88
N LYS A 93 10.71 2.30 6.34
CA LYS A 93 9.51 1.81 7.04
C LYS A 93 9.86 0.97 8.27
N ARG A 94 10.83 0.05 8.16
CA ARG A 94 11.33 -0.73 9.33
C ARG A 94 11.84 0.18 10.45
N LYS A 95 12.60 1.24 10.12
CA LYS A 95 13.07 2.23 11.11
C LYS A 95 11.89 2.92 11.81
N VAL A 96 10.85 3.28 11.07
CA VAL A 96 9.61 3.85 11.63
C VAL A 96 8.93 2.85 12.58
N ARG A 97 8.77 1.58 12.17
CA ARG A 97 8.21 0.52 13.05
C ARG A 97 8.97 0.39 14.37
N ARG A 98 10.30 0.27 14.30
CA ARG A 98 11.14 0.17 15.51
C ARG A 98 11.03 1.40 16.41
N ALA A 99 10.88 2.61 15.85
CA ALA A 99 10.67 3.82 16.65
C ALA A 99 9.29 3.86 17.33
N ILE A 100 8.23 3.39 16.66
CA ILE A 100 6.89 3.27 17.23
C ILE A 100 6.91 2.32 18.43
N GLU A 101 7.52 1.15 18.25
CA GLU A 101 7.66 0.13 19.31
C GLU A 101 8.48 0.64 20.49
N ALA A 102 9.63 1.28 20.23
CA ALA A 102 10.47 1.87 21.27
C ALA A 102 9.77 3.01 22.03
N ALA A 103 8.85 3.74 21.38
CA ALA A 103 8.04 4.77 22.01
C ALA A 103 6.86 4.20 22.83
N GLY A 104 6.57 2.89 22.74
CA GLY A 104 5.46 2.26 23.43
C GLY A 104 4.08 2.66 22.89
N ILE A 105 4.01 3.21 21.68
CA ILE A 105 2.76 3.68 21.07
C ILE A 105 1.98 2.46 20.56
N PRO A 106 0.68 2.29 20.90
CA PRO A 106 -0.14 1.23 20.32
C PRO A 106 -0.25 1.39 18.80
N PHE A 107 -0.05 0.33 18.05
CA PHE A 107 0.06 0.41 16.59
C PHE A 107 -0.75 -0.66 15.85
N THR A 108 -0.95 -0.46 14.55
CA THR A 108 -1.32 -1.53 13.60
C THR A 108 -0.53 -1.31 12.32
N TYR A 109 0.24 -2.30 11.88
CA TYR A 109 0.96 -2.23 10.60
C TYR A 109 0.11 -2.84 9.51
N VAL A 110 -0.16 -2.09 8.45
CA VAL A 110 -1.01 -2.52 7.34
C VAL A 110 -0.15 -2.91 6.14
N SER A 111 -0.14 -4.20 5.82
CA SER A 111 0.35 -4.70 4.53
C SER A 111 -0.81 -4.78 3.56
N ALA A 112 -1.02 -3.69 2.82
CA ALA A 112 -2.12 -3.57 1.86
C ALA A 112 -1.85 -4.26 0.51
N ASN A 113 -0.62 -4.75 0.29
CA ASN A 113 -0.11 -5.19 -0.99
C ASN A 113 -0.25 -4.10 -2.08
N SER A 114 -0.61 -4.46 -3.31
CA SER A 114 -0.65 -3.53 -4.43
C SER A 114 -1.99 -2.85 -4.59
N PHE A 115 -1.97 -1.54 -4.84
CA PHE A 115 -3.15 -0.77 -5.21
C PHE A 115 -3.63 -1.17 -6.61
N ALA A 116 -4.86 -1.68 -6.68
CA ALA A 116 -5.34 -2.35 -7.87
C ALA A 116 -5.57 -1.40 -9.04
N ALA A 117 -6.24 -0.25 -8.84
CA ALA A 117 -6.48 0.67 -9.94
C ALA A 117 -5.16 1.27 -10.47
N TYR A 118 -4.21 1.57 -9.57
CA TYR A 118 -2.86 1.97 -9.96
C TYR A 118 -2.19 0.95 -10.88
N PHE A 119 -2.09 -0.31 -10.47
CA PHE A 119 -1.34 -1.32 -11.24
C PHE A 119 -2.10 -1.85 -12.46
N VAL A 120 -3.44 -1.88 -12.43
CA VAL A 120 -4.24 -2.16 -13.63
C VAL A 120 -4.01 -1.08 -14.67
N ASP A 121 -3.96 0.20 -14.27
CA ASP A 121 -3.64 1.27 -15.20
C ASP A 121 -2.20 1.18 -15.73
N TYR A 122 -1.25 0.91 -14.84
CA TYR A 122 0.16 0.78 -15.18
C TYR A 122 0.44 -0.37 -16.15
N LEU A 123 -0.25 -1.51 -16.00
CA LEU A 123 -0.01 -2.71 -16.82
C LEU A 123 -0.88 -2.76 -18.07
N LEU A 124 -2.17 -2.41 -17.97
CA LEU A 124 -3.15 -2.63 -19.05
C LEU A 124 -3.52 -1.35 -19.79
N HIS A 125 -3.18 -0.18 -19.26
CA HIS A 125 -3.44 1.13 -19.85
C HIS A 125 -4.87 1.28 -20.40
N PRO A 126 -5.93 1.04 -19.59
CA PRO A 126 -7.31 0.97 -20.07
C PRO A 126 -7.79 2.28 -20.72
N HIS A 127 -7.17 3.42 -20.39
CA HIS A 127 -7.44 4.72 -21.01
C HIS A 127 -6.85 4.88 -22.41
N GLN A 128 -5.78 4.16 -22.75
CA GLN A 128 -5.00 4.37 -23.98
C GLN A 128 -5.45 3.48 -25.14
N LYS A 129 -6.29 2.47 -24.89
CA LYS A 129 -6.78 1.50 -25.90
C LYS A 129 -5.65 0.88 -26.75
N THR A 130 -4.47 0.73 -26.14
CA THR A 130 -3.33 0.05 -26.76
C THR A 130 -3.58 -1.46 -26.79
N ASP A 131 -3.04 -2.12 -27.81
CA ASP A 131 -3.00 -3.59 -27.90
C ASP A 131 -1.61 -4.12 -27.50
N GLU A 132 -0.74 -3.29 -26.90
CA GLU A 132 0.60 -3.70 -26.44
C GLU A 132 0.66 -3.75 -24.92
N VAL A 133 1.34 -4.76 -24.37
CA VAL A 133 1.58 -4.90 -22.93
C VAL A 133 3.01 -5.38 -22.67
N THR A 134 3.68 -4.73 -21.72
CA THR A 134 4.96 -5.21 -21.20
C THR A 134 4.73 -6.14 -20.02
N VAL A 135 5.36 -7.31 -20.07
CA VAL A 135 5.35 -8.29 -18.97
C VAL A 135 6.74 -8.33 -18.34
N TYR A 136 6.82 -8.09 -17.02
CA TYR A 136 8.07 -8.16 -16.28
C TYR A 136 8.41 -9.61 -15.93
N GLY A 137 9.57 -10.10 -16.34
CA GLY A 137 9.97 -11.50 -16.15
C GLY A 137 9.09 -12.48 -16.93
N SER A 138 8.77 -13.63 -16.32
CA SER A 138 7.88 -14.63 -16.94
C SER A 138 6.41 -14.19 -16.97
N GLY A 139 6.01 -13.27 -16.09
CA GLY A 139 4.61 -12.89 -15.89
C GLY A 139 3.79 -13.86 -15.05
N GLU A 140 4.40 -14.93 -14.53
CA GLU A 140 3.70 -15.99 -13.78
C GLU A 140 3.67 -15.73 -12.27
N ALA A 141 4.61 -14.94 -11.74
CA ALA A 141 4.66 -14.59 -10.33
C ALA A 141 3.34 -13.94 -9.88
N LYS A 142 2.85 -14.34 -8.71
CA LYS A 142 1.59 -13.84 -8.16
C LYS A 142 1.81 -12.54 -7.37
N ALA A 143 0.93 -11.59 -7.60
CA ALA A 143 0.78 -10.36 -6.84
C ALA A 143 -0.65 -10.30 -6.27
N VAL A 144 -0.89 -9.37 -5.35
CA VAL A 144 -2.17 -9.19 -4.69
C VAL A 144 -2.66 -7.76 -4.96
N LEU A 145 -3.72 -7.62 -5.75
CA LEU A 145 -4.23 -6.32 -6.18
C LEU A 145 -5.51 -5.96 -5.42
N ASN A 146 -5.45 -5.01 -4.49
CA ASN A 146 -6.61 -4.57 -3.71
C ASN A 146 -7.10 -3.20 -4.16
N TYR A 147 -8.41 -3.05 -4.37
CA TYR A 147 -8.98 -1.77 -4.73
C TYR A 147 -8.83 -0.77 -3.58
N GLU A 148 -8.47 0.45 -3.92
CA GLU A 148 -8.02 1.48 -2.98
C GLU A 148 -9.11 1.87 -1.98
N GLU A 149 -10.39 1.83 -2.38
CA GLU A 149 -11.52 2.05 -1.47
C GLU A 149 -11.63 0.93 -0.42
N ASP A 150 -11.39 -0.33 -0.82
CA ASP A 150 -11.38 -1.47 0.11
C ASP A 150 -10.18 -1.41 1.07
N VAL A 151 -9.01 -0.99 0.58
CA VAL A 151 -7.84 -0.73 1.44
C VAL A 151 -8.20 0.29 2.51
N ALA A 152 -8.86 1.39 2.13
CA ALA A 152 -9.29 2.41 3.08
C ALA A 152 -10.28 1.85 4.11
N ILE A 153 -11.32 1.12 3.67
CA ILE A 153 -12.32 0.53 4.55
C ILE A 153 -11.68 -0.44 5.56
N TYR A 154 -10.84 -1.38 5.09
CA TYR A 154 -10.15 -2.30 5.99
C TYR A 154 -9.20 -1.59 6.95
N THR A 155 -8.54 -0.52 6.50
CA THR A 155 -7.64 0.28 7.33
C THR A 155 -8.40 0.94 8.47
N ILE A 156 -9.55 1.56 8.18
CA ILE A 156 -10.40 2.19 9.21
C ILE A 156 -10.92 1.16 10.22
N ARG A 157 -11.37 -0.01 9.74
CA ARG A 157 -11.80 -1.11 10.63
C ARG A 157 -10.64 -1.57 11.52
N ALA A 158 -9.47 -1.81 10.94
CA ALA A 158 -8.29 -2.24 11.66
C ALA A 158 -7.78 -1.22 12.69
N ALA A 159 -7.91 0.08 12.40
CA ALA A 159 -7.42 1.14 13.28
C ALA A 159 -8.17 1.20 14.63
N THR A 160 -9.32 0.56 14.74
CA THR A 160 -10.14 0.53 15.97
C THR A 160 -10.41 -0.87 16.50
N ASP A 161 -10.10 -1.92 15.73
CA ASP A 161 -10.29 -3.30 16.16
C ASP A 161 -9.21 -3.70 17.21
N PRO A 162 -9.59 -4.20 18.40
CA PRO A 162 -8.64 -4.67 19.41
C PRO A 162 -7.87 -5.92 18.98
N ARG A 163 -8.41 -6.75 18.07
CA ARG A 163 -7.78 -8.01 17.61
C ARG A 163 -6.48 -7.76 16.83
N VAL A 164 -6.30 -6.57 16.28
CA VAL A 164 -5.15 -6.18 15.44
C VAL A 164 -4.25 -5.13 16.12
N GLU A 165 -4.48 -4.85 17.41
CA GLU A 165 -3.60 -3.97 18.18
C GLU A 165 -2.20 -4.60 18.34
N LYS A 166 -1.16 -3.81 18.06
CA LYS A 166 0.26 -4.21 18.10
C LYS A 166 0.55 -5.42 17.20
N ARG A 167 -0.14 -5.48 16.06
CA ARG A 167 -0.02 -6.55 15.08
C ARG A 167 0.12 -6.00 13.66
N VAL A 168 0.60 -6.89 12.79
CA VAL A 168 0.51 -6.72 11.34
C VAL A 168 -0.83 -7.29 10.88
N ILE A 169 -1.55 -6.55 10.04
CA ILE A 169 -2.70 -7.06 9.28
C ILE A 169 -2.36 -7.04 7.79
N ILE A 170 -2.68 -8.14 7.10
CA ILE A 170 -2.34 -8.37 5.69
C ILE A 170 -3.62 -8.39 4.88
N TYR A 171 -3.66 -7.67 3.76
CA TYR A 171 -4.80 -7.64 2.85
C TYR A 171 -4.49 -8.58 1.70
N ARG A 172 -4.81 -9.86 1.88
CA ARG A 172 -4.56 -10.91 0.87
C ARG A 172 -5.84 -11.70 0.59
N PRO A 173 -6.90 -11.04 0.08
CA PRO A 173 -8.13 -11.72 -0.27
C PRO A 173 -7.90 -12.70 -1.44
N PRO A 174 -8.45 -13.94 -1.39
CA PRO A 174 -8.18 -14.96 -2.40
C PRO A 174 -8.53 -14.58 -3.84
N LYS A 175 -9.61 -13.80 -4.08
CA LYS A 175 -10.03 -13.40 -5.44
C LYS A 175 -9.13 -12.33 -6.08
N ASN A 176 -8.13 -11.84 -5.34
CA ASN A 176 -7.27 -10.74 -5.77
C ASN A 176 -5.81 -11.16 -5.93
N ILE A 177 -5.53 -12.46 -5.77
CA ILE A 177 -4.22 -13.05 -6.03
C ILE A 177 -4.16 -13.40 -7.52
N VAL A 178 -3.37 -12.66 -8.29
CA VAL A 178 -3.29 -12.79 -9.76
C VAL A 178 -1.85 -12.65 -10.24
N SER A 179 -1.50 -13.29 -11.36
CA SER A 179 -0.27 -12.98 -12.10
C SER A 179 -0.52 -11.91 -13.18
N GLN A 180 0.55 -11.41 -13.81
CA GLN A 180 0.40 -10.53 -14.98
C GLN A 180 -0.32 -11.25 -16.13
N LEU A 181 0.00 -12.53 -16.36
CA LEU A 181 -0.65 -13.32 -17.41
C LEU A 181 -2.13 -13.59 -17.12
N ASP A 182 -2.52 -13.82 -15.86
CA ASP A 182 -3.94 -13.94 -15.48
C ASP A 182 -4.70 -12.64 -15.79
N LEU A 183 -4.07 -11.50 -15.47
CA LEU A 183 -4.65 -10.17 -15.68
C LEU A 183 -4.85 -9.88 -17.17
N ILE A 184 -3.83 -10.16 -18.00
CA ILE A 184 -3.89 -10.00 -19.46
C ILE A 184 -4.97 -10.91 -20.04
N SER A 185 -4.99 -12.20 -19.68
CA SER A 185 -5.99 -13.15 -20.18
C SER A 185 -7.42 -12.72 -19.84
N SER A 186 -7.65 -12.25 -18.61
CA SER A 186 -8.95 -11.72 -18.21
C SER A 186 -9.33 -10.46 -18.99
N TRP A 187 -8.37 -9.56 -19.24
CA TRP A 187 -8.57 -8.35 -20.01
C TRP A 187 -8.89 -8.63 -21.48
N GLU A 188 -8.17 -9.54 -22.14
CA GLU A 188 -8.44 -9.99 -23.50
C GLU A 188 -9.85 -10.57 -23.63
N LYS A 189 -10.25 -11.44 -22.70
CA LYS A 189 -11.60 -12.02 -22.67
C LYS A 189 -12.69 -10.96 -22.56
N LYS A 190 -12.46 -9.93 -21.75
CA LYS A 190 -13.42 -8.85 -21.49
C LYS A 190 -13.52 -7.85 -22.65
N THR A 191 -12.39 -7.55 -23.29
CA THR A 191 -12.32 -6.57 -24.39
C THR A 191 -12.57 -7.19 -25.77
N GLY A 192 -12.42 -8.51 -25.90
CA GLY A 192 -12.44 -9.21 -27.18
C GLY A 192 -11.21 -8.93 -28.05
N ARG A 193 -10.14 -8.38 -27.47
CA ARG A 193 -8.90 -8.01 -28.16
C ARG A 193 -7.78 -8.95 -27.74
N THR A 194 -6.79 -9.11 -28.61
CA THR A 194 -5.56 -9.85 -28.31
C THR A 194 -4.44 -8.85 -28.05
N MET A 195 -3.75 -9.01 -26.93
CA MET A 195 -2.62 -8.19 -26.53
C MET A 195 -1.32 -8.73 -27.12
N LYS A 196 -0.54 -7.85 -27.75
CA LYS A 196 0.84 -8.10 -28.14
C LYS A 196 1.73 -7.99 -26.90
N ILE A 197 2.09 -9.14 -26.36
CA ILE A 197 2.93 -9.26 -25.17
C ILE A 197 4.41 -9.08 -25.54
N THR A 198 5.11 -8.24 -24.79
CA THR A 198 6.58 -8.11 -24.84
C THR A 198 7.13 -8.38 -23.44
N HIS A 199 7.97 -9.40 -23.30
CA HIS A 199 8.61 -9.72 -22.03
C HIS A 199 9.86 -8.87 -21.81
N LEU A 200 9.98 -8.27 -20.64
CA LEU A 200 11.20 -7.62 -20.15
C LEU A 200 11.93 -8.59 -19.20
N PRO A 201 13.04 -9.22 -19.61
CA PRO A 201 13.73 -10.24 -18.82
C PRO A 201 14.21 -9.72 -17.47
N GLU A 202 14.29 -10.61 -16.47
CA GLU A 202 14.75 -10.22 -15.12
C GLU A 202 16.11 -9.54 -15.13
N GLU A 203 17.08 -10.07 -15.89
CA GLU A 203 18.43 -9.49 -15.98
C GLU A 203 18.41 -8.04 -16.49
N GLU A 204 17.50 -7.73 -17.42
CA GLU A 204 17.32 -6.37 -17.93
C GLU A 204 16.67 -5.46 -16.88
N VAL A 205 15.66 -5.96 -16.16
CA VAL A 205 15.05 -5.23 -15.04
C VAL A 205 16.07 -4.91 -13.95
N VAL A 206 16.89 -5.89 -13.55
CA VAL A 206 17.98 -5.69 -12.57
C VAL A 206 18.95 -4.63 -13.07
N LYS A 207 19.42 -4.73 -14.32
CA LYS A 207 20.31 -3.73 -14.91
C LYS A 207 19.70 -2.33 -14.94
N LEU A 208 18.40 -2.20 -15.19
CA LEU A 208 17.70 -0.92 -15.16
C LEU A 208 17.68 -0.32 -13.74
N THR A 209 17.61 -1.14 -12.68
CA THR A 209 17.72 -0.63 -11.30
C THR A 209 19.10 -0.04 -10.97
N GLU A 210 20.15 -0.49 -11.66
CA GLU A 210 21.52 -0.02 -11.48
C GLU A 210 21.86 1.21 -12.34
N THR A 211 21.16 1.39 -13.45
CA THR A 211 21.53 2.35 -14.50
C THR A 211 20.60 3.54 -14.64
N LEU A 212 19.31 3.39 -14.28
CA LEU A 212 18.37 4.51 -14.30
C LEU A 212 18.65 5.52 -13.18
N PRO A 213 18.39 6.83 -13.42
CA PRO A 213 18.48 7.82 -12.36
C PRO A 213 17.38 7.61 -11.31
N VAL A 214 17.57 8.19 -10.12
CA VAL A 214 16.50 8.33 -9.12
C VAL A 214 15.52 9.41 -9.62
N PRO A 215 14.19 9.18 -9.56
CA PRO A 215 13.49 8.05 -8.93
C PRO A 215 13.14 6.86 -9.84
N ASP A 216 13.49 6.88 -11.12
CA ASP A 216 13.04 5.86 -12.07
C ASP A 216 13.52 4.45 -11.72
N ASN A 217 14.74 4.32 -11.17
CA ASN A 217 15.27 3.04 -10.69
C ASN A 217 14.46 2.43 -9.53
N ILE A 218 13.79 3.25 -8.71
CA ILE A 218 12.94 2.80 -7.59
C ILE A 218 11.72 2.09 -8.16
N SER A 219 11.06 2.68 -9.16
CA SER A 219 9.87 2.09 -9.78
C SER A 219 10.18 0.71 -10.37
N VAL A 220 11.31 0.58 -11.06
CA VAL A 220 11.76 -0.70 -11.64
C VAL A 220 12.09 -1.72 -10.55
N ALA A 221 12.73 -1.30 -9.44
CA ALA A 221 13.01 -2.19 -8.32
C ALA A 221 11.73 -2.69 -7.62
N ILE A 222 10.67 -1.87 -7.56
CA ILE A 222 9.36 -2.28 -7.05
C ILE A 222 8.72 -3.32 -7.98
N LEU A 223 8.76 -3.09 -9.29
CA LEU A 223 8.21 -4.03 -10.28
C LEU A 223 8.93 -5.38 -10.25
N HIS A 224 10.25 -5.37 -10.09
CA HIS A 224 11.03 -6.60 -9.87
C HIS A 224 10.53 -7.38 -8.66
N ASN A 225 10.39 -6.71 -7.51
CA ASN A 225 9.97 -7.35 -6.27
C ASN A 225 8.54 -7.95 -6.38
N ILE A 226 7.60 -7.19 -6.93
CA ILE A 226 6.18 -7.61 -7.01
C ILE A 226 5.96 -8.64 -8.11
N TYR A 227 6.48 -8.39 -9.31
CA TYR A 227 6.07 -9.11 -10.53
C TYR A 227 7.09 -10.12 -11.06
N ILE A 228 8.31 -10.13 -10.53
CA ILE A 228 9.33 -11.13 -10.85
C ILE A 228 9.56 -12.04 -9.65
N LYS A 229 9.80 -11.47 -8.47
CA LYS A 229 9.99 -12.27 -7.24
C LYS A 229 8.68 -12.74 -6.61
N GLY A 230 7.57 -12.04 -6.86
CA GLY A 230 6.26 -12.44 -6.32
C GLY A 230 6.18 -12.29 -4.81
N ASP A 231 6.92 -11.35 -4.23
CA ASP A 231 7.17 -11.28 -2.79
C ASP A 231 5.93 -10.99 -1.94
N GLN A 232 4.86 -10.49 -2.56
CA GLN A 232 3.55 -10.38 -1.93
C GLN A 232 2.89 -11.73 -1.63
N THR A 233 3.43 -12.83 -2.16
CA THR A 233 2.95 -14.21 -1.98
C THR A 233 4.07 -15.21 -1.68
N SER A 234 5.32 -14.78 -1.53
CA SER A 234 6.48 -15.65 -1.30
C SER A 234 6.52 -16.30 0.10
N PHE A 235 5.62 -15.88 0.98
CA PHE A 235 5.45 -16.45 2.32
C PHE A 235 3.99 -16.88 2.55
N GLU A 236 3.85 -18.03 3.21
CA GLU A 236 2.55 -18.58 3.62
C GLU A 236 1.97 -17.81 4.80
N LEU A 237 0.64 -17.63 4.79
CA LEU A 237 -0.08 -17.11 5.95
C LEU A 237 -0.45 -18.26 6.87
N THR A 238 -0.06 -18.15 8.14
CA THR A 238 -0.37 -19.10 9.20
C THR A 238 -1.65 -18.71 9.93
N GLU A 239 -2.12 -19.55 10.85
CA GLU A 239 -3.26 -19.24 11.73
C GLU A 239 -3.02 -18.02 12.63
N ASN A 240 -1.75 -17.67 12.86
CA ASN A 240 -1.36 -16.50 13.64
C ASN A 240 -1.36 -15.20 12.82
N ASP A 241 -1.47 -15.28 11.49
CA ASP A 241 -1.52 -14.10 10.63
C ASP A 241 -2.94 -13.56 10.53
N LEU A 242 -3.07 -12.24 10.65
CA LEU A 242 -4.34 -11.55 10.55
C LEU A 242 -4.54 -11.15 9.08
N GLU A 243 -5.34 -11.92 8.36
CA GLU A 243 -5.78 -11.60 7.01
C GLU A 243 -7.13 -10.87 7.06
N ALA A 244 -7.22 -9.69 6.44
CA ALA A 244 -8.37 -8.81 6.61
C ALA A 244 -9.69 -9.39 6.09
N SER A 245 -9.68 -10.10 4.95
CA SER A 245 -10.92 -10.68 4.40
C SER A 245 -11.48 -11.83 5.25
N LYS A 246 -10.60 -12.55 5.97
CA LYS A 246 -11.01 -13.53 6.99
C LYS A 246 -11.51 -12.87 8.27
N LEU A 247 -10.88 -11.77 8.68
CA LEU A 247 -11.19 -11.06 9.93
C LEU A 247 -12.51 -10.26 9.85
N TYR A 248 -12.85 -9.82 8.63
CA TYR A 248 -13.99 -8.98 8.30
C TYR A 248 -14.82 -9.58 7.16
N PRO A 249 -15.40 -10.78 7.35
CA PRO A 249 -16.08 -11.51 6.27
C PRO A 249 -17.38 -10.84 5.79
N ASP A 250 -17.89 -9.88 6.55
CA ASP A 250 -19.06 -9.06 6.21
C ASP A 250 -18.75 -7.98 5.16
N HIS A 251 -17.48 -7.63 4.95
CA HIS A 251 -17.08 -6.69 3.90
C HIS A 251 -16.91 -7.42 2.57
N ASN A 252 -17.76 -7.10 1.60
CA ASN A 252 -17.62 -7.61 0.25
C ASN A 252 -16.61 -6.76 -0.53
N TYR A 253 -15.33 -7.15 -0.45
CA TYR A 253 -14.25 -6.47 -1.18
C TYR A 253 -14.40 -6.62 -2.69
N THR A 254 -13.90 -5.64 -3.43
CA THR A 254 -13.88 -5.61 -4.90
C THR A 254 -12.87 -6.65 -5.41
N SER A 255 -13.35 -7.60 -6.21
CA SER A 255 -12.45 -8.55 -6.85
C SER A 255 -11.70 -7.92 -8.02
N VAL A 256 -10.56 -8.50 -8.42
CA VAL A 256 -9.84 -8.05 -9.63
C VAL A 256 -10.75 -8.16 -10.87
N ASP A 257 -11.59 -9.19 -10.96
CA ASP A 257 -12.54 -9.33 -12.07
C ASP A 257 -13.55 -8.17 -12.13
N ASP A 258 -14.11 -7.80 -10.98
CA ASP A 258 -15.06 -6.68 -10.85
C ASP A 258 -14.41 -5.35 -11.19
N LEU A 259 -13.16 -5.13 -10.74
CA LEU A 259 -12.41 -3.93 -11.10
C LEU A 259 -12.16 -3.86 -12.61
N LEU A 260 -11.78 -4.97 -13.24
CA LEU A 260 -11.61 -5.01 -14.69
C LEU A 260 -12.93 -4.74 -15.44
N ASN A 261 -14.07 -5.23 -14.94
CA ASN A 261 -15.38 -4.89 -15.50
C ASN A 261 -15.64 -3.37 -15.42
N ARG A 262 -15.31 -2.74 -14.29
CA ARG A 262 -15.40 -1.28 -14.13
C ARG A 262 -14.50 -0.54 -15.12
N CYS A 263 -13.28 -1.04 -15.35
CA CYS A 263 -12.34 -0.45 -16.31
C CYS A 263 -12.83 -0.43 -17.76
N LEU A 264 -13.79 -1.29 -18.14
CA LEU A 264 -14.39 -1.25 -19.48
C LEU A 264 -15.33 -0.05 -19.69
N VAL A 265 -15.92 0.46 -18.60
CA VAL A 265 -16.98 1.48 -18.65
C VAL A 265 -16.46 2.84 -18.17
N ASP A 266 -15.83 2.86 -17.00
CA ASP A 266 -15.32 4.06 -16.35
C ASP A 266 -14.02 3.71 -15.60
N PRO A 267 -12.90 3.55 -16.31
CA PRO A 267 -11.62 3.22 -15.70
C PRO A 267 -11.23 4.30 -14.67
N PRO A 268 -10.90 3.92 -13.42
CA PRO A 268 -10.48 4.88 -12.42
C PRO A 268 -9.29 5.70 -12.91
N LYS A 269 -9.22 6.96 -12.51
CA LYS A 269 -8.06 7.81 -12.84
C LYS A 269 -6.87 7.41 -11.97
N PRO A 270 -5.76 6.96 -12.56
CA PRO A 270 -4.56 6.63 -11.78
C PRO A 270 -3.99 7.87 -11.10
N LYS A 271 -3.45 7.70 -9.88
CA LYS A 271 -2.61 8.71 -9.23
C LYS A 271 -1.18 8.16 -9.18
N LEU A 272 -0.23 8.87 -9.77
CA LEU A 272 1.17 8.47 -9.74
C LEU A 272 1.72 8.58 -8.31
N ALA A 273 2.51 7.60 -7.89
CA ALA A 273 3.22 7.65 -6.63
C ALA A 273 4.32 8.74 -6.68
N ALA A 274 4.48 9.48 -5.59
CA ALA A 274 5.60 10.42 -5.44
C ALA A 274 6.78 9.68 -4.79
N PHE A 275 7.93 9.70 -5.45
CA PHE A 275 9.18 9.09 -4.98
C PHE A 275 10.27 10.10 -4.63
N VAL A 276 10.08 11.37 -5.01
CA VAL A 276 10.92 12.54 -4.69
C VAL A 276 10.06 13.72 -4.30
#